data_AF-A0A8J3FXX9-F1
#
_entry.id   AF-A0A8J3FXX9-F1
#
_cell.length_a   1.000
_cell.length_b   1.000
_cell.length_c   1.000
_cell.angle_alpha   90.00
_cell.angle_beta   90.00
_cell.angle_gamma   90.00
#
_symmetry.space_group_name_H-M   'P 1'
#
loop_
_entity.id
_entity.type
_entity.pdbx_description
1 polymer ?
#
loop_
_entity_poly.entity_id
_entity_poly.type
_entity_poly.pdbx_seq_one_letter_code
_entity_poly.pdbx_strand_id
1 'polypeptide(L)' 'MSTRRWDGQPETEADTRFFDLRASGYCGAIDQDGNPVDDVDAWIDQRLHPDR' A
#
# COMPACT_ATOMS: atom_id res chain seq x y z
N MET A 1 17.91 -6.34 -13.85
CA MET A 1 16.82 -6.40 -12.87
C MET A 1 15.61 -5.78 -13.50
N SER A 2 14.47 -6.48 -13.54
CA SER A 2 13.20 -5.90 -14.01
C SER A 2 12.38 -5.54 -12.78
N THR A 3 12.09 -4.26 -12.60
CA THR A 3 11.17 -3.77 -11.57
C THR A 3 9.74 -3.73 -12.14
N ARG A 4 8.73 -3.86 -11.27
CA ARG A 4 7.31 -3.64 -11.62
C ARG A 4 6.94 -2.16 -11.56
N ARG A 5 7.77 -1.31 -10.96
CA ARG A 5 7.54 0.14 -10.96
C ARG A 5 7.62 0.67 -12.39
N TRP A 6 6.70 1.57 -12.72
CA TRP A 6 6.62 2.17 -14.05
C TRP A 6 7.83 3.06 -14.39
N ASP A 7 8.56 3.55 -13.38
CA ASP A 7 9.70 4.46 -13.50
C ASP A 7 11.06 3.75 -13.65
N GLY A 8 11.08 2.41 -13.59
CA GLY A 8 12.31 1.63 -13.72
C GLY A 8 13.21 1.62 -12.46
N GLN A 9 12.81 2.27 -11.36
CA GLN A 9 13.56 2.27 -10.11
C GLN A 9 13.42 0.93 -9.37
N PRO A 10 14.41 0.55 -8.53
CA PRO A 10 14.29 -0.62 -7.66
C PRO A 10 13.02 -0.56 -6.80
N GLU A 11 12.40 -1.72 -6.57
CA GLU A 11 11.27 -1.83 -5.65
C GLU A 11 11.73 -1.67 -4.21
N THR A 12 10.99 -0.89 -3.44
CA THR A 12 11.07 -0.88 -1.98
C THR A 12 10.35 -2.10 -1.39
N GLU A 13 10.49 -2.34 -0.09
CA GLU A 13 9.69 -3.36 0.58
C GLU A 13 8.19 -3.09 0.51
N ALA A 14 7.79 -1.81 0.61
CA ALA A 14 6.39 -1.40 0.49
C ALA A 14 5.86 -1.65 -0.94
N ASP A 15 6.66 -1.35 -1.96
CA ASP A 15 6.31 -1.66 -3.36
C ASP A 15 6.11 -3.17 -3.54
N THR A 16 7.01 -3.98 -2.98
CA THR A 16 6.93 -5.44 -3.06
C THR A 16 5.64 -5.95 -2.43
N ARG A 17 5.31 -5.50 -1.21
CA ARG A 17 4.07 -5.86 -0.52
C ARG A 17 2.83 -5.45 -1.31
N PHE A 18 2.81 -4.22 -1.83
CA PHE A 18 1.70 -3.73 -2.66
C PHE A 18 1.46 -4.62 -3.88
N PHE A 19 2.52 -4.90 -4.65
CA PHE A 19 2.39 -5.68 -5.87
C PHE A 19 1.98 -7.13 -5.61
N ASP A 20 2.55 -7.75 -4.57
CA ASP A 20 2.23 -9.13 -4.21
C ASP A 20 0.77 -9.23 -3.73
N LEU A 21 0.30 -8.24 -2.97
CA LEU A 21 -1.08 -8.17 -2.52
C LEU A 21 -2.04 -8.00 -3.72
N ARG A 22 -1.72 -7.14 -4.69
CA ARG A 22 -2.52 -7.02 -5.93
C ARG A 22 -2.49 -8.30 -6.78
N ALA A 23 -1.33 -8.94 -6.90
CA ALA A 23 -1.19 -10.19 -7.63
C ALA A 23 -1.99 -11.35 -6.99
N SER A 24 -2.24 -11.30 -5.68
CA SER A 24 -3.10 -12.26 -4.98
C SER A 24 -4.59 -12.14 -5.32
N GLY A 25 -5.00 -11.06 -6.00
CA GLY A 25 -6.41 -10.75 -6.30
C GLY A 25 -7.08 -9.86 -5.25
N TYR A 26 -6.33 -9.33 -4.28
CA TYR A 26 -6.87 -8.37 -3.33
C TYR A 26 -7.21 -7.03 -3.99
N CYS A 27 -8.48 -6.62 -3.88
CA CYS A 27 -9.01 -5.39 -4.49
C CYS A 27 -9.29 -4.27 -3.47
N GLY A 28 -9.04 -4.49 -2.18
CA GLY A 28 -9.31 -3.50 -1.14
C GLY A 28 -8.28 -2.37 -1.09
N ALA A 29 -8.47 -1.48 -0.12
CA ALA A 29 -7.54 -0.39 0.17
C ALA A 29 -6.22 -0.94 0.73
N ILE A 30 -5.12 -0.27 0.36
CA ILE A 30 -3.76 -0.59 0.77
C ILE A 30 -3.12 0.73 1.21
N ASP A 31 -2.44 0.73 2.34
CA ASP A 31 -1.73 1.89 2.86
C ASP A 31 -0.40 2.14 2.13
N GLN A 32 0.33 3.17 2.57
CA GLN A 32 1.62 3.56 1.98
C GLN A 32 2.75 2.57 2.30
N ASP A 33 2.57 1.70 3.29
CA ASP A 33 3.55 0.68 3.68
C ASP A 33 3.30 -0.66 2.98
N GLY A 34 2.23 -0.76 2.19
CA GLY A 34 1.85 -1.93 1.41
C GLY A 34 0.94 -2.91 2.15
N ASN A 35 0.32 -2.51 3.27
CA ASN A 35 -0.57 -3.36 4.06
C ASN A 35 -2.05 -3.10 3.69
N PRO A 36 -2.91 -4.14 3.75
CA PRO A 36 -4.35 -3.93 3.60
C PRO A 36 -4.90 -3.04 4.72
N VAL A 37 -5.87 -2.20 4.37
CA VAL A 37 -6.61 -1.36 5.31
C VAL A 37 -8.01 -1.95 5.48
N ASP A 38 -8.28 -2.48 6.68
CA ASP A 38 -9.56 -3.14 7.01
C ASP A 38 -10.70 -2.12 7.18
N ASP A 39 -10.40 -0.93 7.69
CA ASP A 39 -11.32 0.19 7.85
C ASP A 39 -10.68 1.47 7.29
N VAL A 40 -11.10 1.84 6.08
CA VAL A 40 -10.57 2.99 5.36
C VAL A 40 -10.91 4.30 6.06
N ASP A 41 -12.11 4.40 6.65
CA ASP A 41 -12.55 5.63 7.29
C ASP A 41 -11.76 5.87 8.58
N ALA A 42 -11.55 4.83 9.39
CA ALA A 42 -10.69 4.91 10.57
C ALA A 42 -9.22 5.20 10.23
N TRP A 43 -8.72 4.66 9.13
CA TRP A 43 -7.35 4.93 8.66
C TRP A 43 -7.20 6.39 8.19
N ILE A 44 -8.18 6.92 7.46
CA ILE A 44 -8.19 8.32 7.03
C ILE A 44 -8.28 9.25 8.24
N ASP A 45 -9.16 8.96 9.21
CA ASP A 45 -9.33 9.77 10.42
C ASP A 45 -8.03 9.85 11.22
N GLN A 46 -7.34 8.73 11.45
CA GLN A 46 -6.01 8.72 12.10
C GLN A 46 -4.96 9.52 11.34
N ARG A 47 -5.03 9.53 10.00
CA ARG A 47 -4.07 10.24 9.14
C ARG A 47 -4.31 11.76 9.15
N LEU A 48 -5.56 12.19 9.20
CA LEU A 48 -5.96 13.60 9.12
C LEU A 48 -6.10 14.27 10.50
N HIS A 49 -6.34 13.47 11.55
CA HIS A 49 -6.58 13.92 12.92
C HIS A 49 -5.76 13.10 13.94
N PRO A 50 -4.41 13.14 13.86
CA PRO A 50 -3.55 12.30 14.70
C PRO A 50 -3.58 12.62 16.20
N ASP A 51 -4.07 13.80 16.59
CA ASP A 51 -4.10 14.29 17.98
C ASP A 51 -5.45 14.08 18.69
N ARG A 52 -6.36 13.28 18.11
CA ARG A 52 -7.72 13.07 18.62
C ARG A 52 -7.86 11.87 19.54
#